data_AF-A0A1B6J211-F1
#
_entry.id   AF-A0A1B6J211-F1
#
_cell.length_a   1.000
_cell.length_b   1.000
_cell.length_c   1.000
_cell.angle_alpha   90.00
_cell.angle_beta   90.00
_cell.angle_gamma   90.00
#
_symmetry.space_group_name_H-M   'P 1'
#
loop_
_entity.id
_entity.type
_entity.pdbx_description
1 polymer ?
#
loop_
_entity_poly.entity_id
_entity_poly.type
_entity_poly.pdbx_seq_one_letter_code
_entity_poly.pdbx_strand_id
1 'polypeptide(L)'
;SGELKFPLLKVAAPELVGGLSGQSEERIRELFEEAVALAPCILFIDEVDAITPNRETAQREMERRIVAQLLSSMDELANNEKGDQVLVIGATNRPDSLDPALRRAGRFDREVCLGIPDRESRLSILQTLCHSLRLTPDLQLSEVAMMTPGYVGADLKSLVTESAMAAVNRLFKTLRVPDTKTSPAEVVQTTSSTSGETSNATALIVPNEDAGQEATKKSEDSDKKPDNPEGATTEVEEMEVQLVPLDNE
;
A
#
# COMPACT_ATOMS: atom_id res chain seq x y z
N SER A 1 -9.88 -1.80 9.95
CA SER A 1 -9.91 -1.28 8.56
C SER A 1 -10.85 -0.08 8.48
N GLY A 2 -10.37 1.02 7.86
CA GLY A 2 -11.10 2.15 7.27
C GLY A 2 -12.04 3.03 8.12
N GLU A 3 -12.16 4.31 7.77
CA GLU A 3 -13.21 5.23 8.28
C GLU A 3 -14.63 4.64 8.13
N LEU A 4 -14.84 3.79 7.12
CA LEU A 4 -16.11 3.14 6.81
C LEU A 4 -16.37 1.85 7.62
N LYS A 5 -15.40 1.36 8.41
CA LYS A 5 -15.49 0.11 9.21
C LYS A 5 -15.81 -1.17 8.43
N PHE A 6 -15.72 -1.16 7.10
CA PHE A 6 -15.83 -2.37 6.30
C PHE A 6 -14.49 -3.15 6.29
N PRO A 7 -14.52 -4.49 6.23
CA PRO A 7 -13.35 -5.30 5.88
C PRO A 7 -12.75 -4.83 4.54
N LEU A 8 -11.43 -4.77 4.49
CA LEU A 8 -10.66 -4.44 3.30
C LEU A 8 -9.73 -5.62 3.01
N LEU A 9 -10.02 -6.35 1.94
CA LEU A 9 -9.11 -7.33 1.36
C LEU A 9 -8.23 -6.59 0.35
N LYS A 10 -6.93 -6.50 0.61
CA LYS A 10 -5.97 -5.86 -0.29
C LYS A 10 -4.98 -6.92 -0.80
N VAL A 11 -4.81 -6.98 -2.12
CA VAL A 11 -3.80 -7.83 -2.77
C VAL A 11 -3.14 -7.06 -3.91
N ALA A 12 -1.84 -7.31 -4.14
CA ALA A 12 -1.20 -6.85 -5.36
C ALA A 12 -1.38 -7.93 -6.44
N ALA A 13 -1.85 -7.55 -7.63
CA ALA A 13 -2.09 -8.48 -8.73
C ALA A 13 -0.89 -9.41 -9.05
N PRO A 14 0.38 -8.95 -9.01
CA PRO A 14 1.54 -9.84 -9.19
C PRO A 14 1.61 -11.01 -8.19
N GLU A 15 1.10 -10.86 -6.97
CA GLU A 15 1.10 -11.91 -5.94
C GLU A 15 0.16 -13.07 -6.29
N LEU A 16 -0.84 -12.81 -7.14
CA LEU A 16 -1.78 -13.80 -7.63
C LEU A 16 -1.14 -14.73 -8.67
N VAL A 17 0.01 -14.36 -9.24
CA VAL A 17 0.69 -15.18 -10.25
C VAL A 17 1.50 -16.30 -9.58
N GLY A 18 1.06 -17.54 -9.80
CA GLY A 18 1.74 -18.76 -9.36
C GLY A 18 2.75 -19.29 -10.39
N GLY A 19 3.75 -20.05 -9.95
CA GLY A 19 4.74 -20.67 -10.85
C GLY A 19 4.25 -21.93 -11.58
N LEU A 20 3.11 -22.49 -11.14
CA LEU A 20 2.50 -23.72 -11.68
C LEU A 20 1.21 -23.37 -12.44
N SER A 21 0.92 -24.12 -13.51
CA SER A 21 -0.31 -23.94 -14.30
C SER A 21 -1.55 -24.13 -13.42
N GLY A 22 -2.53 -23.23 -13.51
CA GLY A 22 -3.80 -23.33 -12.76
C GLY A 22 -3.79 -22.67 -11.38
N GLN A 23 -2.62 -22.49 -10.75
CA GLN A 23 -2.54 -21.90 -9.41
C GLN A 23 -2.98 -20.44 -9.37
N SER A 24 -2.73 -19.69 -10.46
CA SER A 24 -3.08 -18.27 -10.49
C SER A 24 -4.60 -18.11 -10.58
N GLU A 25 -5.23 -18.98 -11.37
CA GLU A 25 -6.67 -19.03 -11.55
C GLU A 25 -7.39 -19.46 -10.27
N GLU A 26 -6.85 -20.45 -9.56
CA GLU A 26 -7.36 -20.89 -8.25
C GLU A 26 -7.28 -19.77 -7.21
N ARG A 27 -6.13 -19.10 -7.07
CA ARG A 27 -5.98 -17.96 -6.14
C ARG A 27 -6.95 -16.82 -6.42
N ILE A 28 -7.22 -16.52 -7.70
CA ILE A 28 -8.20 -15.50 -8.07
C ILE A 28 -9.59 -15.93 -7.63
N ARG A 29 -9.96 -17.20 -7.83
CA ARG A 29 -11.27 -17.71 -7.39
C ARG A 29 -11.42 -17.62 -5.88
N GLU A 30 -10.43 -18.11 -5.14
CA GLU A 30 -10.41 -18.06 -3.67
C GLU A 30 -10.51 -16.64 -3.14
N LEU A 31 -9.81 -15.68 -3.75
CA LEU A 31 -9.86 -14.27 -3.37
C LEU A 31 -11.27 -13.68 -3.48
N PHE A 32 -11.99 -13.99 -4.56
CA PHE A 32 -13.36 -13.51 -4.76
C PHE A 32 -14.35 -14.23 -3.84
N GLU A 33 -14.18 -15.53 -3.61
CA GLU A 33 -14.97 -16.29 -2.63
C GLU A 33 -14.78 -15.76 -1.21
N GLU A 34 -13.55 -15.44 -0.81
CA GLU A 34 -13.23 -14.81 0.47
C GLU A 34 -13.89 -13.44 0.59
N ALA A 35 -13.85 -12.62 -0.46
CA ALA A 35 -14.52 -11.33 -0.48
C ALA A 35 -16.04 -11.47 -0.27
N VAL A 36 -16.69 -12.41 -0.96
CA VAL A 36 -18.12 -12.70 -0.78
C VAL A 36 -18.41 -13.19 0.64
N ALA A 37 -17.53 -14.02 1.22
CA ALA A 37 -17.70 -14.50 2.59
C ALA A 37 -17.57 -13.38 3.64
N LEU A 38 -16.79 -12.32 3.35
CA LEU A 38 -16.60 -11.16 4.21
C LEU A 38 -17.57 -10.01 3.94
N ALA A 39 -18.52 -10.18 3.01
CA ALA A 39 -19.50 -9.16 2.67
C ALA A 39 -20.27 -8.64 3.89
N PRO A 40 -20.49 -7.30 4.03
CA PRO A 40 -20.08 -6.24 3.10
C PRO A 40 -18.58 -5.91 3.19
N CYS A 41 -17.85 -5.93 2.08
CA CYS A 41 -16.40 -5.70 2.07
C CYS A 41 -15.91 -4.91 0.85
N ILE A 42 -14.67 -4.43 0.94
CA ILE A 42 -13.94 -3.84 -0.20
C ILE A 42 -12.83 -4.81 -0.60
N LEU A 43 -12.82 -5.21 -1.86
CA LEU A 43 -11.73 -5.95 -2.50
C LEU A 43 -10.88 -4.98 -3.31
N PHE A 44 -9.64 -4.75 -2.88
CA PHE A 44 -8.69 -3.86 -3.53
C PHE A 44 -7.58 -4.66 -4.21
N ILE A 45 -7.52 -4.58 -5.54
CA ILE A 45 -6.50 -5.22 -6.36
C ILE A 45 -5.56 -4.13 -6.90
N ASP A 46 -4.32 -4.11 -6.41
CA ASP A 46 -3.30 -3.17 -6.84
C ASP A 46 -2.59 -3.68 -8.10
N GLU A 47 -2.09 -2.76 -8.93
CA GLU A 47 -1.37 -3.08 -10.18
C GLU A 47 -2.09 -4.07 -11.10
N VAL A 48 -3.41 -3.91 -11.32
CA VAL A 48 -4.21 -4.88 -12.11
C VAL A 48 -3.66 -5.10 -13.52
N ASP A 49 -2.95 -4.12 -14.10
CA ASP A 49 -2.30 -4.25 -15.41
C ASP A 49 -1.21 -5.34 -15.45
N ALA A 50 -0.67 -5.76 -14.30
CA ALA A 50 0.32 -6.82 -14.23
C ALA A 50 -0.22 -8.19 -14.62
N ILE A 51 -1.53 -8.44 -14.41
CA ILE A 51 -2.17 -9.73 -14.72
C ILE A 51 -3.24 -9.63 -15.80
N THR A 52 -3.49 -8.42 -16.33
CA THR A 52 -4.55 -8.16 -17.31
C THR A 52 -4.04 -7.50 -18.59
N PRO A 53 -2.92 -7.96 -19.19
CA PRO A 53 -2.48 -7.41 -20.45
C PRO A 53 -3.55 -7.63 -21.53
N ASN A 54 -3.63 -6.70 -22.48
CA ASN A 54 -4.50 -6.88 -23.65
C ASN A 54 -4.22 -8.24 -24.31
N ARG A 55 -5.27 -9.06 -24.48
CA ARG A 55 -5.19 -10.44 -25.01
C ARG A 55 -4.48 -10.54 -26.35
N GLU A 56 -4.57 -9.49 -27.18
CA GLU A 56 -3.86 -9.42 -28.48
C GLU A 56 -2.35 -9.33 -28.30
N THR A 57 -1.90 -8.68 -27.23
CA THR A 57 -0.48 -8.52 -26.87
C THR A 57 0.03 -9.58 -25.90
N ALA A 58 -0.86 -10.33 -25.25
CA ALA A 58 -0.51 -11.40 -24.33
C ALA A 58 0.23 -12.51 -25.08
N GLN A 59 1.51 -12.67 -24.75
CA GLN A 59 2.40 -13.62 -25.42
C GLN A 59 2.25 -15.03 -24.85
N ARG A 60 1.78 -15.15 -23.60
CA ARG A 60 1.67 -16.41 -22.89
C ARG A 60 0.21 -16.83 -22.76
N GLU A 61 -0.06 -18.09 -23.04
CA GLU A 61 -1.39 -18.67 -22.85
C GLU A 61 -1.86 -18.55 -21.39
N MET A 62 -0.93 -18.70 -20.45
CA MET A 62 -1.17 -18.53 -19.02
C MET A 62 -1.75 -17.15 -18.68
N GLU A 63 -1.22 -16.06 -19.26
CA GLU A 63 -1.72 -14.70 -19.03
C GLU A 63 -3.18 -14.57 -19.49
N ARG A 64 -3.51 -15.13 -20.66
CA ARG A 64 -4.88 -15.10 -21.19
C ARG A 64 -5.87 -15.83 -20.29
N ARG A 65 -5.45 -16.95 -19.69
CA ARG A 65 -6.28 -17.71 -18.74
C ARG A 65 -6.51 -16.93 -17.45
N ILE A 66 -5.49 -16.23 -16.94
CA ILE A 66 -5.62 -15.35 -15.78
C ILE A 66 -6.63 -14.24 -16.05
N VAL A 67 -6.55 -13.56 -17.19
CA VAL A 67 -7.54 -12.53 -17.58
C VAL A 67 -8.94 -13.13 -17.67
N ALA A 68 -9.09 -14.31 -18.28
CA ALA A 68 -10.37 -14.98 -18.39
C ALA A 68 -10.95 -15.36 -17.03
N GLN A 69 -10.13 -15.85 -16.10
CA GLN A 69 -10.58 -16.18 -14.75
C GLN A 69 -11.01 -14.93 -13.98
N LEU A 70 -10.25 -13.84 -14.05
CA LEU A 70 -10.63 -12.58 -13.39
C LEU A 70 -11.99 -12.08 -13.92
N LEU A 71 -12.20 -12.11 -15.24
CA LEU A 71 -13.48 -11.75 -15.85
C LEU A 71 -14.63 -12.64 -15.38
N SER A 72 -14.41 -13.96 -15.32
CA SER A 72 -15.41 -14.92 -14.81
C SER A 72 -15.77 -14.60 -13.37
N SER A 73 -14.77 -14.38 -12.51
CA SER A 73 -14.98 -14.07 -11.10
C SER A 73 -15.70 -12.73 -10.89
N MET A 74 -15.45 -11.72 -11.72
CA MET A 74 -16.23 -10.46 -11.68
C MET A 74 -17.67 -10.67 -12.13
N ASP A 75 -17.91 -11.43 -13.21
CA ASP A 75 -19.25 -11.69 -13.72
C ASP A 75 -20.06 -12.55 -12.72
N GLU A 76 -19.43 -13.55 -12.10
CA GLU A 76 -20.02 -14.38 -11.04
C GLU A 76 -20.38 -13.53 -9.82
N LEU A 77 -19.50 -12.60 -9.42
CA LEU A 77 -19.75 -11.67 -8.31
C LEU A 77 -20.97 -10.79 -8.60
N ALA A 78 -21.06 -10.22 -9.81
CA ALA A 78 -22.15 -9.33 -10.21
C ALA A 78 -23.51 -10.03 -10.34
N ASN A 79 -23.53 -11.35 -10.58
CA ASN A 79 -24.76 -12.14 -10.67
C ASN A 79 -25.18 -12.78 -9.33
N ASN A 80 -24.37 -12.65 -8.29
CA ASN A 80 -24.61 -13.25 -6.99
C ASN A 80 -25.32 -12.26 -6.06
N GLU A 81 -26.49 -12.62 -5.52
CA GLU A 81 -27.26 -11.77 -4.59
C GLU A 81 -26.47 -11.35 -3.34
N LYS A 82 -25.51 -12.18 -2.89
CA LYS A 82 -24.60 -11.82 -1.78
C LYS A 82 -23.41 -10.98 -2.25
N GLY A 83 -23.07 -11.04 -3.54
CA GLY A 83 -21.97 -10.32 -4.17
C GLY A 83 -22.22 -8.83 -4.33
N ASP A 84 -23.48 -8.39 -4.36
CA ASP A 84 -23.89 -6.97 -4.42
C ASP A 84 -23.32 -6.09 -3.28
N GLN A 85 -22.81 -6.72 -2.22
CA GLN A 85 -22.21 -6.07 -1.06
C GLN A 85 -20.68 -6.01 -1.10
N VAL A 86 -20.06 -6.48 -2.18
CA VAL A 86 -18.61 -6.45 -2.39
C VAL A 86 -18.27 -5.35 -3.39
N LEU A 87 -17.50 -4.35 -2.95
CA LEU A 87 -16.97 -3.32 -3.83
C LEU A 87 -15.57 -3.71 -4.30
N VAL A 88 -15.40 -3.96 -5.60
CA VAL A 88 -14.09 -4.23 -6.20
C VAL A 88 -13.45 -2.92 -6.69
N ILE A 89 -12.23 -2.65 -6.24
CA ILE A 89 -11.41 -1.50 -6.64
C ILE A 89 -10.12 -2.03 -7.27
N GLY A 90 -9.91 -1.73 -8.55
CA GLY A 90 -8.65 -1.97 -9.23
C GLY A 90 -7.80 -0.70 -9.31
N ALA A 91 -6.50 -0.79 -9.04
CA ALA A 91 -5.55 0.29 -9.29
C ALA A 91 -4.61 -0.07 -10.44
N THR A 92 -4.36 0.89 -11.34
CA THR A 92 -3.45 0.72 -12.47
C THR A 92 -2.76 2.04 -12.81
N ASN A 93 -1.52 1.95 -13.29
CA ASN A 93 -0.81 3.09 -13.88
C ASN A 93 -0.96 3.13 -15.41
N ARG A 94 -1.56 2.10 -16.00
CA ARG A 94 -1.64 1.89 -17.46
C ARG A 94 -3.06 1.44 -17.86
N PRO A 95 -4.07 2.32 -17.72
CA PRO A 95 -5.46 1.98 -18.06
C PRO A 95 -5.62 1.55 -19.54
N ASP A 96 -4.77 2.05 -20.43
CA ASP A 96 -4.79 1.72 -21.86
C ASP A 96 -4.24 0.32 -22.18
N SER A 97 -3.47 -0.30 -21.27
CA SER A 97 -2.95 -1.66 -21.47
C SER A 97 -3.89 -2.76 -20.98
N LEU A 98 -4.95 -2.39 -20.25
CA LEU A 98 -5.94 -3.34 -19.74
C LEU A 98 -6.76 -3.96 -20.87
N ASP A 99 -7.17 -5.22 -20.69
CA ASP A 99 -8.18 -5.83 -21.54
C ASP A 99 -9.48 -4.98 -21.53
N PRO A 100 -9.96 -4.46 -22.68
CA PRO A 100 -11.16 -3.65 -22.77
C PRO A 100 -12.43 -4.34 -22.21
N ALA A 101 -12.43 -5.67 -22.14
CA ALA A 101 -13.53 -6.42 -21.55
C ALA A 101 -13.70 -6.12 -20.05
N LEU A 102 -12.61 -5.83 -19.32
CA LEU A 102 -12.67 -5.52 -17.89
C LEU A 102 -13.36 -4.18 -17.60
N ARG A 103 -13.39 -3.27 -18.59
CA ARG A 103 -13.98 -1.92 -18.47
C ARG A 103 -15.45 -1.85 -18.90
N ARG A 104 -16.09 -3.01 -19.12
CA ARG A 104 -17.50 -3.09 -19.52
C ARG A 104 -18.42 -3.03 -18.30
N ALA A 105 -19.69 -2.71 -18.54
CA ALA A 105 -20.73 -2.66 -17.52
C ALA A 105 -20.76 -3.95 -16.67
N GLY A 106 -20.87 -3.79 -15.34
CA GLY A 106 -20.85 -4.91 -14.39
C GLY A 106 -19.46 -5.37 -13.94
N ARG A 107 -18.39 -4.69 -14.38
CA ARG A 107 -16.99 -4.95 -14.00
C ARG A 107 -16.34 -3.66 -13.49
N PHE A 108 -15.22 -3.21 -14.07
CA PHE A 108 -14.67 -1.88 -13.81
C PHE A 108 -15.34 -0.82 -14.69
N ASP A 109 -16.63 -0.58 -14.45
CA ASP A 109 -17.43 0.36 -15.24
C ASP A 109 -17.39 1.81 -14.72
N ARG A 110 -16.66 2.05 -13.63
CA ARG A 110 -16.36 3.37 -13.07
C ARG A 110 -14.86 3.58 -12.98
N GLU A 111 -14.42 4.76 -13.42
CA GLU A 111 -13.01 5.15 -13.42
C GLU A 111 -12.83 6.45 -12.66
N VAL A 112 -11.80 6.48 -11.81
CA VAL A 112 -11.39 7.67 -11.08
C VAL A 112 -9.95 7.98 -11.49
N CYS A 113 -9.77 9.01 -12.30
CA CYS A 113 -8.45 9.42 -12.75
C CYS A 113 -7.71 10.21 -11.65
N LEU A 114 -6.63 9.63 -11.13
CA LEU A 114 -5.71 10.30 -10.21
C LEU A 114 -4.60 11.00 -11.00
N GLY A 115 -4.84 12.27 -11.35
CA GLY A 115 -3.89 13.09 -12.09
C GLY A 115 -2.79 13.72 -11.22
N ILE A 116 -1.96 14.55 -11.85
CA ILE A 116 -0.97 15.37 -11.15
C ILE A 116 -1.71 16.40 -10.27
N PRO A 117 -1.38 16.51 -8.97
CA PRO A 117 -2.08 17.41 -8.06
C PRO A 117 -1.82 18.88 -8.41
N ASP A 118 -2.87 19.69 -8.29
CA ASP A 118 -2.76 21.14 -8.38
C ASP A 118 -2.08 21.75 -7.14
N ARG A 119 -1.89 23.06 -7.14
CA ARG A 119 -1.17 23.75 -6.05
C ARG A 119 -1.85 23.56 -4.69
N GLU A 120 -3.17 23.62 -4.63
CA GLU A 120 -3.93 23.48 -3.40
C GLU A 120 -3.87 22.04 -2.87
N SER A 121 -4.01 21.06 -3.76
CA SER A 121 -3.84 19.64 -3.45
C SER A 121 -2.43 19.34 -2.93
N ARG A 122 -1.38 19.90 -3.56
CA ARG A 122 0.00 19.76 -3.07
C ARG A 122 0.20 20.38 -1.69
N LEU A 123 -0.44 21.52 -1.39
CA LEU A 123 -0.42 22.11 -0.05
C LEU A 123 -1.06 21.16 0.98
N SER A 124 -2.23 20.59 0.68
CA SER A 124 -2.90 19.62 1.56
C SER A 124 -2.07 18.35 1.78
N ILE A 125 -1.41 17.85 0.73
CA ILE A 125 -0.47 16.73 0.83
C ILE A 125 0.70 17.10 1.75
N LEU A 126 1.33 18.28 1.55
CA LEU A 126 2.43 18.74 2.39
C LEU A 126 2.01 18.91 3.85
N GLN A 127 0.82 19.46 4.13
CA GLN A 127 0.28 19.58 5.49
C GLN A 127 0.12 18.21 6.15
N THR A 128 -0.38 17.22 5.41
CA THR A 128 -0.55 15.86 5.90
C THR A 128 0.81 15.21 6.18
N LEU A 129 1.75 15.31 5.24
CA LEU A 129 3.10 14.73 5.38
C LEU A 129 3.89 15.38 6.52
N CYS A 130 3.71 16.67 6.75
CA CYS A 130 4.41 17.41 7.78
C CYS A 130 3.69 17.44 9.14
N HIS A 131 2.49 16.85 9.25
CA HIS A 131 1.67 16.93 10.47
C HIS A 131 2.39 16.42 11.72
N SER A 132 3.22 15.38 11.58
CA SER A 132 4.01 14.80 12.68
C SER A 132 5.39 15.43 12.86
N LEU A 133 5.78 16.40 12.03
CA LEU A 133 7.10 17.02 12.04
C LEU A 133 7.11 18.32 12.86
N ARG A 134 8.25 18.62 13.48
CA ARG A 134 8.51 19.93 14.09
C ARG A 134 9.00 20.88 13.00
N LEU A 135 8.16 21.83 12.62
CA LEU A 135 8.48 22.85 11.62
C LEU A 135 8.93 24.14 12.31
N THR A 136 9.86 24.85 11.68
CA THR A 136 10.27 26.19 12.11
C THR A 136 9.12 27.18 11.82
N PRO A 137 8.85 28.16 12.70
CA PRO A 137 7.71 29.09 12.55
C PRO A 137 7.75 29.97 11.29
N ASP A 138 8.90 30.10 10.64
CA ASP A 138 9.10 30.83 9.39
C ASP A 138 8.74 29.99 8.15
N LEU A 139 8.58 28.66 8.27
CA LEU A 139 8.32 27.79 7.13
C LEU A 139 6.85 27.88 6.67
N GLN A 140 6.65 28.43 5.48
CA GLN A 140 5.35 28.48 4.81
C GLN A 140 5.19 27.35 3.79
N LEU A 141 4.40 26.33 4.12
CA LEU A 141 4.14 25.20 3.21
C LEU A 141 3.47 25.64 1.89
N SER A 142 2.76 26.77 1.89
CA SER A 142 2.14 27.37 0.70
C SER A 142 3.16 27.86 -0.34
N GLU A 143 4.35 28.24 0.10
CA GLU A 143 5.46 28.63 -0.78
C GLU A 143 6.11 27.39 -1.39
N VAL A 144 6.33 26.35 -0.57
CA VAL A 144 6.82 25.05 -1.05
C VAL A 144 5.89 24.45 -2.10
N ALA A 145 4.57 24.51 -1.87
CA ALA A 145 3.57 24.07 -2.85
C ALA A 145 3.63 24.87 -4.17
N MET A 146 3.96 26.17 -4.11
CA MET A 146 4.14 27.01 -5.30
C MET A 146 5.37 26.61 -6.10
N MET A 147 6.46 26.23 -5.43
CA MET A 147 7.75 25.87 -6.03
C MET A 147 7.84 24.42 -6.54
N THR A 148 6.77 23.62 -6.39
CA THR A 148 6.75 22.18 -6.72
C THR A 148 5.76 21.82 -7.85
N PRO A 149 5.69 22.57 -8.97
CA PRO A 149 4.80 22.19 -10.07
C PRO A 149 5.21 20.82 -10.65
N GLY A 150 4.22 19.98 -10.93
CA GLY A 150 4.45 18.63 -11.47
C GLY A 150 4.75 17.55 -10.43
N TYR A 151 4.99 17.92 -9.16
CA TYR A 151 5.28 16.95 -8.11
C TYR A 151 4.02 16.15 -7.76
N VAL A 152 4.16 14.83 -7.70
CA VAL A 152 3.12 13.93 -7.16
C VAL A 152 3.37 13.65 -5.67
N GLY A 153 2.45 12.91 -5.02
CA GLY A 153 2.56 12.63 -3.59
C GLY A 153 3.88 11.95 -3.18
N ALA A 154 4.41 11.05 -4.02
CA ALA A 154 5.70 10.41 -3.79
C ALA A 154 6.87 11.40 -3.82
N ASP A 155 6.86 12.36 -4.74
CA ASP A 155 7.91 13.39 -4.86
C ASP A 155 7.88 14.32 -3.65
N LEU A 156 6.68 14.76 -3.23
CA LEU A 156 6.50 15.58 -2.03
C LEU A 156 6.95 14.84 -0.76
N LYS A 157 6.64 13.56 -0.64
CA LYS A 157 7.12 12.73 0.48
C LYS A 157 8.65 12.65 0.49
N SER A 158 9.26 12.49 -0.67
CA SER A 158 10.71 12.44 -0.83
C SER A 158 11.35 13.78 -0.45
N LEU A 159 10.79 14.89 -0.93
CA LEU A 159 11.21 16.25 -0.59
C LEU A 159 11.20 16.50 0.92
N VAL A 160 10.11 16.13 1.61
CA VAL A 160 9.97 16.28 3.07
C VAL A 160 10.99 15.41 3.80
N THR A 161 11.17 14.17 3.37
CA THR A 161 12.10 13.21 4.00
C THR A 161 13.55 13.69 3.89
N GLU A 162 13.98 14.11 2.70
CA GLU A 162 15.33 14.64 2.47
C GLU A 162 15.58 15.94 3.24
N SER A 163 14.58 16.82 3.31
CA SER A 163 14.65 18.06 4.09
C SER A 163 14.84 17.79 5.58
N ALA A 164 14.11 16.80 6.11
CA ALA A 164 14.24 16.37 7.51
C ALA A 164 15.63 15.77 7.79
N MET A 165 16.13 14.89 6.91
CA MET A 165 17.48 14.32 7.04
C MET A 165 18.56 15.40 6.97
N ALA A 166 18.42 16.38 6.08
CA ALA A 166 19.34 17.52 5.99
C ALA A 166 19.30 18.39 7.26
N ALA A 167 18.16 18.55 7.91
CA ALA A 167 18.05 19.25 9.19
C ALA A 167 18.77 18.50 10.32
N VAL A 168 18.55 17.19 10.43
CA VAL A 168 19.22 16.32 11.41
C VAL A 168 20.75 16.36 11.22
N ASN A 169 21.22 16.26 9.97
CA ASN A 169 22.65 16.34 9.66
C ASN A 169 23.28 17.68 10.05
N ARG A 170 22.54 18.80 9.92
CA ARG A 170 23.01 20.12 10.40
C ARG A 170 23.14 20.14 11.92
N LEU A 171 22.18 19.59 12.65
CA LEU A 171 22.22 19.51 14.11
C LEU A 171 23.43 18.71 14.60
N PHE A 172 23.69 17.53 14.03
CA PHE A 172 24.86 16.73 14.40
C PHE A 172 26.20 17.44 14.13
N LYS A 173 26.29 18.23 13.06
CA LYS A 173 27.50 19.03 12.79
C LYS A 173 27.70 20.10 13.87
N THR A 174 26.65 20.79 14.28
CA THR A 174 26.72 21.79 15.36
C THR A 174 27.11 21.15 16.69
N LEU A 175 26.55 19.98 17.03
CA LEU A 175 26.87 19.26 18.27
C LEU A 175 28.28 18.65 18.28
N ARG A 176 28.87 18.39 17.11
CA ARG A 176 30.22 17.82 16.97
C ARG A 176 31.33 18.85 16.93
N VAL A 177 31.05 20.16 17.05
CA VAL A 177 32.11 21.16 17.27
C VAL A 177 32.50 21.08 18.75
N PRO A 178 33.67 20.51 19.12
CA PRO A 178 34.17 20.66 20.47
C PRO A 178 34.71 22.09 20.60
N ASP A 179 34.50 22.72 21.75
CA ASP A 179 35.19 23.93 22.16
C ASP A 179 36.70 23.76 21.99
N THR A 180 37.25 24.20 20.85
CA THR A 180 38.70 24.34 20.65
C THR A 180 39.02 25.80 20.40
N LYS A 181 38.69 26.64 21.40
CA LYS A 181 39.39 27.91 21.64
C LYS A 181 39.61 28.10 23.14
N THR A 182 40.49 27.27 23.71
CA THR A 182 41.18 27.60 24.96
C THR A 182 42.68 27.54 24.70
N SER A 183 43.24 28.67 24.26
CA SER A 183 44.67 28.94 24.40
C SER A 183 44.96 29.29 25.87
N PRO A 184 45.95 28.69 26.53
CA PRO A 184 46.34 29.11 27.87
C PRO A 184 47.36 30.27 27.82
N ALA A 185 47.23 31.19 28.79
CA ALA A 185 48.04 32.39 29.07
C ALA A 185 47.77 33.57 28.10
N GLU A 186 47.37 34.76 28.54
CA GLU A 186 47.96 35.54 29.63
C GLU A 186 46.90 36.51 30.22
N VAL A 187 46.89 36.62 31.54
CA VAL A 187 46.01 37.50 32.32
C VAL A 187 46.55 38.93 32.24
N VAL A 188 45.79 39.88 31.68
CA VAL A 188 45.93 41.32 31.98
C VAL A 188 44.55 41.96 32.11
N GLN A 189 44.31 42.54 33.29
CA GLN A 189 43.14 43.34 33.65
C GLN A 189 43.14 44.68 32.90
N THR A 190 41.99 45.13 32.37
CA THR A 190 41.50 46.52 32.56
C THR A 190 40.06 46.75 32.03
N THR A 191 39.17 47.15 32.96
CA THR A 191 38.10 48.17 32.87
C THR A 191 37.12 48.31 31.68
N SER A 192 35.83 48.31 32.08
CA SER A 192 34.72 49.21 31.70
C SER A 192 33.75 48.89 30.53
N SER A 193 32.46 49.04 30.89
CA SER A 193 31.26 49.46 30.13
C SER A 193 30.49 48.50 29.19
N THR A 194 29.28 48.16 29.67
CA THR A 194 27.94 48.36 29.06
C THR A 194 27.44 47.51 27.86
N SER A 195 26.19 47.06 28.03
CA SER A 195 25.11 46.74 27.06
C SER A 195 25.15 45.47 26.21
N GLY A 196 23.99 44.78 26.18
CA GLY A 196 23.45 44.19 24.95
C GLY A 196 23.13 42.69 25.03
N GLU A 197 21.84 42.39 25.15
CA GLU A 197 21.20 41.08 25.06
C GLU A 197 21.47 40.36 23.73
N THR A 198 21.53 39.02 23.73
CA THR A 198 20.85 38.17 22.74
C THR A 198 20.58 36.77 23.31
N SER A 199 19.31 36.41 23.35
CA SER A 199 18.77 35.12 23.80
C SER A 199 18.87 34.07 22.68
N ASN A 200 19.63 33.00 22.91
CA ASN A 200 19.61 31.79 22.07
C ASN A 200 18.58 30.81 22.63
N ALA A 201 17.47 30.62 21.91
CA ALA A 201 16.49 29.57 22.20
C ALA A 201 16.88 28.28 21.46
N THR A 202 17.38 27.30 22.20
CA THR A 202 17.67 25.94 21.71
C THR A 202 16.39 25.10 21.84
N ALA A 203 15.78 24.69 20.73
CA ALA A 203 14.68 23.73 20.72
C ALA A 203 15.22 22.30 20.61
N LEU A 204 15.06 21.52 21.69
CA LEU A 204 15.25 20.07 21.73
C LEU A 204 14.11 19.39 20.95
N ILE A 205 14.46 18.52 20.00
CA ILE A 205 13.51 17.60 19.38
C ILE A 205 13.51 16.32 20.22
N VAL A 206 12.42 16.11 20.96
CA VAL A 206 12.08 14.83 21.57
C VAL A 206 10.86 14.29 20.82
N PRO A 207 10.85 13.02 20.37
CA PRO A 207 9.65 12.41 19.82
C PRO A 207 8.56 12.34 20.92
N ASN A 208 7.31 12.66 20.56
CA ASN A 208 6.18 12.51 21.46
C ASN A 208 5.91 11.00 21.66
N GLU A 209 6.24 10.49 22.85
CA GLU A 209 5.74 9.20 23.33
C GLU A 209 4.32 9.43 23.87
N ASP A 210 3.33 9.33 23.00
CA ASP A 210 1.96 9.01 23.43
C ASP A 210 1.24 8.26 22.31
N ALA A 211 1.51 6.96 22.24
CA ALA A 211 0.67 5.98 21.59
C ALA A 211 0.65 4.74 22.49
N GLY A 212 -0.56 4.40 22.94
CA GLY A 212 -0.84 3.43 23.99
C GLY A 212 -0.35 2.02 23.74
N GLN A 213 -0.20 1.34 24.87
CA GLN A 213 0.22 -0.04 25.09
C GLN A 213 -0.62 -1.05 24.31
N GLU A 214 0.05 -2.03 23.68
CA GLU A 214 -0.52 -3.37 23.54
C GLU A 214 0.56 -4.42 23.85
N ALA A 215 0.37 -5.09 24.98
CA ALA A 215 1.30 -6.05 25.54
C ALA A 215 1.15 -7.41 24.84
N THR A 216 2.18 -7.83 24.10
CA THR A 216 2.34 -9.21 23.65
C THR A 216 2.67 -10.10 24.84
N LYS A 217 1.72 -10.94 25.27
CA LYS A 217 1.97 -12.05 26.19
C LYS A 217 2.48 -13.26 25.39
N LYS A 218 3.76 -13.59 25.57
CA LYS A 218 4.32 -14.93 25.30
C LYS A 218 3.79 -15.91 26.35
N SER A 219 3.27 -17.04 25.90
CA SER A 219 3.20 -18.28 26.67
C SER A 219 3.65 -19.41 25.75
N GLU A 220 4.93 -19.76 25.85
CA GLU A 220 5.43 -21.07 25.50
C GLU A 220 5.19 -21.96 26.72
N ASP A 221 4.38 -23.01 26.57
CA ASP A 221 4.53 -24.21 27.40
C ASP A 221 4.38 -25.45 26.52
N SER A 222 5.24 -26.39 26.85
CA SER A 222 5.43 -27.74 26.36
C SER A 222 4.15 -28.57 26.25
N ASP A 223 4.03 -29.48 25.26
CA ASP A 223 4.33 -30.91 25.44
C ASP A 223 3.91 -31.78 24.21
N LYS A 224 4.72 -32.83 23.97
CA LYS A 224 4.48 -34.11 23.25
C LYS A 224 4.06 -34.22 21.77
N LYS A 225 4.92 -34.98 21.07
CA LYS A 225 4.72 -35.73 19.80
C LYS A 225 4.22 -37.17 20.10
N PRO A 226 4.08 -38.05 19.10
CA PRO A 226 2.90 -38.35 18.27
C PRO A 226 2.23 -39.70 18.65
N ASP A 227 1.07 -40.02 18.08
CA ASP A 227 0.70 -41.41 17.81
C ASP A 227 -0.24 -41.49 16.59
N ASN A 228 0.14 -42.36 15.65
CA ASN A 228 -0.68 -42.94 14.59
C ASN A 228 -0.86 -44.42 14.98
N PRO A 229 -1.96 -45.12 14.64
CA PRO A 229 -1.93 -45.87 13.38
C PRO A 229 -3.30 -46.08 12.68
N GLU A 230 -3.22 -46.45 11.40
CA GLU A 230 -3.99 -47.46 10.63
C GLU A 230 -5.51 -47.61 10.91
N GLY A 231 -6.42 -47.70 9.94
CA GLY A 231 -6.40 -47.96 8.50
C GLY A 231 -7.79 -48.51 8.11
N ALA A 232 -8.21 -48.38 6.85
CA ALA A 232 -9.07 -49.32 6.12
C ALA A 232 -9.50 -48.74 4.76
N THR A 233 -9.01 -49.43 3.74
CA THR A 233 -9.36 -49.42 2.32
C THR A 233 -10.80 -49.86 2.05
N THR A 234 -11.46 -49.32 1.01
CA THR A 234 -12.11 -50.13 -0.04
C THR A 234 -12.44 -49.31 -1.29
N GLU A 235 -11.87 -49.74 -2.42
CA GLU A 235 -12.27 -49.43 -3.80
C GLU A 235 -13.48 -50.29 -4.19
N VAL A 236 -14.37 -49.81 -5.08
CA VAL A 236 -14.84 -50.57 -6.26
C VAL A 236 -15.34 -49.62 -7.36
N GLU A 237 -14.93 -49.91 -8.60
CA GLU A 237 -15.33 -49.41 -9.94
C GLU A 237 -16.82 -49.75 -10.25
N GLU A 238 -17.55 -49.29 -11.28
CA GLU A 238 -17.40 -49.33 -12.76
C GLU A 238 -18.70 -48.67 -13.35
N MET A 239 -18.70 -47.64 -14.21
CA MET A 239 -18.71 -47.59 -15.70
C MET A 239 -19.87 -48.25 -16.49
N GLU A 240 -20.67 -47.44 -17.22
CA GLU A 240 -21.34 -47.67 -18.55
C GLU A 240 -22.06 -46.34 -18.96
N VAL A 241 -21.74 -45.55 -20.00
CA VAL A 241 -21.74 -45.71 -21.49
C VAL A 241 -23.16 -46.09 -22.00
N GLN A 242 -23.95 -45.38 -22.83
CA GLN A 242 -23.80 -44.74 -24.16
C GLN A 242 -25.22 -44.22 -24.58
N LEU A 243 -25.52 -43.15 -25.36
CA LEU A 243 -25.44 -42.94 -26.83
C LEU A 243 -26.14 -41.59 -27.18
N VAL A 244 -25.59 -40.84 -28.16
CA VAL A 244 -26.23 -39.76 -28.97
C VAL A 244 -26.73 -40.40 -30.30
N PRO A 245 -27.38 -39.73 -31.30
CA PRO A 245 -28.11 -38.45 -31.43
C PRO A 245 -29.47 -38.57 -32.16
N LEU A 246 -30.23 -37.48 -32.34
CA LEU A 246 -31.06 -37.27 -33.54
C LEU A 246 -31.21 -35.77 -33.86
N ASP A 247 -30.72 -35.40 -35.05
CA ASP A 247 -31.06 -34.17 -35.77
C ASP A 247 -32.53 -34.20 -36.24
N ASN A 248 -33.19 -33.04 -36.28
CA ASN A 248 -34.20 -32.67 -37.28
C ASN A 248 -34.60 -31.19 -37.11
N GLU A 249 -33.99 -30.32 -37.93
CA GLU A 249 -34.63 -29.37 -38.89
C GLU A 249 -33.61 -28.33 -39.39
#